data_AF-A0A8T4FRW6-F1
#
_entry.id   AF-A0A8T4FRW6-F1
#
_cell.length_a   1.000
_cell.length_b   1.000
_cell.length_c   1.000
_cell.angle_alpha   90.00
_cell.angle_beta   90.00
_cell.angle_gamma   90.00
#
_symmetry.space_group_name_H-M   'P 1'
#
loop_
_entity.id
_entity.type
_entity.pdbx_description
1 polymer ?
#
loop_
_entity_poly.entity_id
_entity_poly.type
_entity_poly.pdbx_seq_one_letter_code
_entity_poly.pdbx_strand_id
1 'polypeptide(L)'
;MAYETSEELKNDMIMLQRKVVDEGLAVLVVFEGRNERVQESIINEFLNLIDPRIATYSHFTAEGMRDSREIFKTMSHEPAKGKIAVYDRSWYSWIDPSRSDHSGLFMLIEELERYFADNGVILIKFFLDSDEVRKSVPEGWMTGPKGTFLSDDHKYEVWGRKSSSKIISGTTTAYAPWDVVKVDDVLKSSEVVCRTFIDRVEGRVKSGYPRTKESVVPLYDNPREGLDLSLTASKYNKKLLKLSEELNRLQAKLASSGLSLVILFEGWDAAGKGGSIKRVTRALNPRGYYVNPVAAPTKEEGLHTYLWRFATKMPKAGHISIYDRSWYGRMMVEPIEKFCTEEEYGRSAREIRTFEKVLSNSGCIILKFRMEISPDEQLRRYNARAEDPTKQYKITDEDWRNREKWDVYEEYIDRMLAATNTPYAPWIAVESEDKKYGRLKVLKSIVDALSERLD
;
A
#
# COMPACT_ATOMS: atom_id res chain seq x y z
N MET A 1 -24.19 16.13 38.47
CA MET A 1 -23.79 17.25 37.59
C MET A 1 -23.18 16.62 36.36
N ALA A 2 -23.75 16.86 35.17
CA ALA A 2 -23.14 16.41 33.93
C ALA A 2 -21.78 17.11 33.80
N TYR A 3 -20.72 16.35 33.56
CA TYR A 3 -19.41 16.93 33.27
C TYR A 3 -19.48 17.51 31.86
N GLU A 4 -19.53 18.85 31.76
CA GLU A 4 -19.48 19.53 30.47
C GLU A 4 -18.02 19.74 30.08
N THR A 5 -17.67 19.37 28.84
CA THR A 5 -16.36 19.68 28.25
C THR A 5 -16.10 21.18 28.33
N SER A 6 -14.94 21.57 28.86
CA SER A 6 -14.61 22.99 29.03
C SER A 6 -14.68 23.75 27.70
N GLU A 7 -15.24 24.96 27.73
CA GLU A 7 -15.31 25.86 26.56
C GLU A 7 -13.92 26.17 25.99
N GLU A 8 -12.89 26.19 26.84
CA GLU A 8 -11.48 26.32 26.44
C GLU A 8 -11.07 25.18 25.49
N LEU A 9 -11.29 23.92 25.88
CA LEU A 9 -10.93 22.78 25.05
C LEU A 9 -11.67 22.78 23.70
N LYS A 10 -12.94 23.18 23.67
CA LYS A 10 -13.70 23.30 22.42
C LYS A 10 -13.06 24.31 21.47
N ASN A 11 -12.67 25.47 22.00
CA ASN A 11 -12.01 26.51 21.21
C ASN A 11 -10.65 26.05 20.68
N ASP A 12 -9.85 25.38 21.51
CA ASP A 12 -8.55 24.84 21.11
C ASP A 12 -8.69 23.79 19.99
N MET A 13 -9.65 22.87 20.14
CA MET A 13 -9.97 21.88 19.10
C MET A 13 -10.38 22.56 17.79
N ILE A 14 -11.19 23.63 17.83
CA ILE A 14 -11.58 24.38 16.62
C ILE A 14 -10.36 25.03 15.97
N MET A 15 -9.49 25.66 16.76
CA MET A 15 -8.29 26.32 16.24
C MET A 15 -7.32 25.33 15.61
N LEU A 16 -7.14 24.16 16.22
CA LEU A 16 -6.34 23.09 15.66
C LEU A 16 -6.89 22.59 14.31
N GLN A 17 -8.20 22.38 14.21
CA GLN A 17 -8.84 21.91 12.99
C GLN A 17 -8.72 22.92 11.84
N ARG A 18 -8.82 24.22 12.15
CA ARG A 18 -8.54 25.28 11.16
C ARG A 18 -7.11 25.19 10.67
N LYS A 19 -6.16 25.01 11.58
CA LYS A 19 -4.74 24.81 11.23
C LYS A 19 -4.52 23.59 10.33
N VAL A 20 -5.16 22.48 10.64
CA VAL A 20 -5.12 21.26 9.81
C VAL A 20 -5.53 21.58 8.37
N VAL A 21 -6.64 22.29 8.18
CA VAL A 21 -7.13 22.66 6.84
C VAL A 21 -6.22 23.69 6.17
N ASP A 22 -5.88 24.78 6.86
CA ASP A 22 -5.16 25.94 6.31
C ASP A 22 -3.71 25.56 5.92
N GLU A 23 -3.06 24.71 6.70
CA GLU A 23 -1.70 24.23 6.43
C GLU A 23 -1.69 22.91 5.63
N GLY A 24 -2.85 22.33 5.31
CA GLY A 24 -2.96 21.09 4.55
C GLY A 24 -2.39 19.86 5.27
N LEU A 25 -2.47 19.82 6.60
CA LEU A 25 -1.96 18.71 7.41
C LEU A 25 -2.82 17.46 7.20
N ALA A 26 -2.18 16.30 7.05
CA ALA A 26 -2.85 15.01 7.04
C ALA A 26 -2.69 14.38 8.43
N VAL A 27 -3.77 14.18 9.19
CA VAL A 27 -3.69 13.71 10.58
C VAL A 27 -4.41 12.37 10.73
N LEU A 28 -3.69 11.33 11.13
CA LEU A 28 -4.24 10.00 11.36
C LEU A 28 -4.22 9.68 12.86
N VAL A 29 -5.39 9.41 13.43
CA VAL A 29 -5.56 9.04 14.84
C VAL A 29 -6.00 7.58 14.90
N VAL A 30 -5.24 6.76 15.61
CA VAL A 30 -5.52 5.34 15.81
C VAL A 30 -5.91 5.09 17.27
N PHE A 31 -7.06 4.47 17.47
CA PHE A 31 -7.52 4.00 18.77
C PHE A 31 -7.45 2.47 18.86
N GLU A 32 -6.74 1.99 19.88
CA GLU A 32 -6.78 0.60 20.34
C GLU A 32 -7.07 0.61 21.84
N GLY A 33 -7.55 -0.50 22.40
CA GLY A 33 -7.91 -0.53 23.82
C GLY A 33 -8.30 -1.91 24.31
N ARG A 34 -8.58 -2.02 25.62
CA ARG A 34 -9.02 -3.28 26.26
C ARG A 34 -10.52 -3.53 26.23
N ASN A 35 -11.32 -2.48 26.06
CA ASN A 35 -12.78 -2.56 26.07
C ASN A 35 -13.34 -1.68 24.95
N GLU A 36 -13.99 -2.33 23.99
CA GLU A 36 -14.55 -1.71 22.80
C GLU A 36 -15.65 -0.70 23.10
N ARG A 37 -16.54 -0.96 24.06
CA ARG A 37 -17.61 -0.02 24.43
C ARG A 37 -17.06 1.25 25.06
N VAL A 38 -16.02 1.11 25.88
CA VAL A 38 -15.34 2.25 26.49
C VAL A 38 -14.60 3.03 25.40
N GLN A 39 -13.91 2.33 24.51
CA GLN A 39 -13.25 2.92 23.35
C GLN A 39 -14.21 3.70 22.46
N GLU A 40 -15.35 3.12 22.08
CA GLU A 40 -16.39 3.77 21.30
C GLU A 40 -16.90 5.04 22.01
N SER A 41 -17.13 4.98 23.32
CA SER A 41 -17.58 6.15 24.10
C SER A 41 -16.56 7.29 24.06
N ILE A 42 -15.27 6.98 24.21
CA ILE A 42 -14.19 7.98 24.11
C ILE A 42 -14.08 8.56 22.70
N ILE A 43 -14.15 7.70 21.68
CA ILE A 43 -14.07 8.13 20.27
C ILE A 43 -15.25 9.03 19.92
N ASN A 44 -16.46 8.71 20.40
CA ASN A 44 -17.64 9.55 20.18
C ASN A 44 -17.48 10.95 20.78
N GLU A 45 -16.99 11.04 22.02
CA GLU A 45 -16.70 12.35 22.65
C GLU A 45 -15.58 13.11 21.92
N PHE A 46 -14.56 12.41 21.43
CA PHE A 46 -13.50 13.00 20.61
C PHE A 46 -14.06 13.56 19.28
N LEU A 47 -14.86 12.76 18.57
CA LEU A 47 -15.49 13.14 17.31
C LEU A 47 -16.52 14.25 17.47
N ASN A 48 -17.21 14.35 18.61
CA ASN A 48 -18.15 15.45 18.91
C ASN A 48 -17.46 16.82 18.94
N LEU A 49 -16.15 16.87 19.15
CA LEU A 49 -15.35 18.10 19.12
C LEU A 49 -14.72 18.37 17.75
N ILE A 50 -14.92 17.48 16.78
CA ILE A 50 -14.36 17.59 15.43
C ILE A 50 -15.48 17.84 14.43
N ASP A 51 -15.27 18.79 13.52
CA ASP A 51 -16.16 19.06 12.42
C ASP A 51 -16.20 17.82 11.49
N PRO A 52 -17.36 17.17 11.31
CA PRO A 52 -17.46 15.93 10.55
C PRO A 52 -17.15 16.11 9.06
N ARG A 53 -17.08 17.35 8.55
CA ARG A 53 -16.73 17.62 7.14
C ARG A 53 -15.24 17.49 6.85
N ILE A 54 -14.40 17.52 7.89
CA ILE A 54 -12.95 17.36 7.76
C ILE A 54 -12.45 16.04 8.33
N ALA A 55 -13.32 15.27 8.98
CA ALA A 55 -13.00 14.00 9.59
C ALA A 55 -13.60 12.82 8.83
N THR A 56 -12.86 11.72 8.78
CA THR A 56 -13.38 10.40 8.41
C THR A 56 -13.25 9.46 9.61
N TYR A 57 -14.22 8.58 9.77
CA TYR A 57 -14.17 7.49 10.74
C TYR A 57 -14.11 6.16 9.99
N SER A 58 -13.25 5.24 10.41
CA SER A 58 -13.12 3.91 9.82
C SER A 58 -12.95 2.86 10.91
N HIS A 59 -13.83 1.86 10.88
CA HIS A 59 -13.72 0.65 11.71
C HIS A 59 -13.08 -0.47 10.89
N PHE A 60 -12.01 -1.09 11.40
CA PHE A 60 -11.34 -2.22 10.76
C PHE A 60 -11.57 -3.51 11.53
N THR A 61 -12.02 -4.55 10.83
CA THR A 61 -12.10 -5.89 11.39
C THR A 61 -10.80 -6.65 11.12
N ALA A 62 -10.50 -7.64 11.96
CA ALA A 62 -9.34 -8.50 11.76
C ALA A 62 -9.57 -9.65 10.77
N GLU A 63 -10.79 -9.75 10.23
CA GLU A 63 -11.13 -10.71 9.19
C GLU A 63 -10.43 -10.32 7.87
N GLY A 64 -9.79 -11.27 7.21
CA GLY A 64 -9.21 -11.03 5.87
C GLY A 64 -7.70 -10.80 5.80
N MET A 65 -6.89 -11.19 6.79
CA MET A 65 -5.41 -11.09 6.71
C MET A 65 -4.75 -11.77 5.50
N ARG A 66 -5.47 -12.71 4.86
CA ARG A 66 -5.03 -13.39 3.63
C ARG A 66 -5.55 -12.71 2.35
N ASP A 67 -6.17 -11.55 2.47
CA ASP A 67 -6.66 -10.76 1.34
C ASP A 67 -5.80 -9.50 1.20
N SER A 68 -5.12 -9.39 0.06
CA SER A 68 -4.27 -8.25 -0.27
C SER A 68 -5.02 -6.92 -0.33
N ARG A 69 -6.34 -6.93 -0.55
CA ARG A 69 -7.15 -5.70 -0.49
C ARG A 69 -7.43 -5.30 0.95
N GLU A 70 -7.74 -6.27 1.82
CA GLU A 70 -8.03 -5.97 3.22
C GLU A 70 -6.78 -5.50 3.98
N ILE A 71 -5.59 -6.07 3.70
CA ILE A 71 -4.34 -5.64 4.36
C ILE A 71 -3.94 -4.20 4.02
N PHE A 72 -4.33 -3.70 2.84
CA PHE A 72 -4.09 -2.33 2.41
C PHE A 72 -5.29 -1.40 2.62
N LYS A 73 -6.36 -1.90 3.26
CA LYS A 73 -7.55 -1.11 3.54
C LYS A 73 -7.22 0.07 4.45
N THR A 74 -6.38 -0.14 5.47
CA THR A 74 -5.88 0.92 6.35
C THR A 74 -5.15 1.99 5.56
N MET A 75 -4.20 1.64 4.68
CA MET A 75 -3.55 2.62 3.80
C MET A 75 -4.56 3.34 2.89
N SER A 76 -5.52 2.63 2.30
CA SER A 76 -6.50 3.25 1.39
C SER A 76 -7.47 4.24 2.06
N HIS A 77 -7.58 4.22 3.39
CA HIS A 77 -8.43 5.13 4.17
C HIS A 77 -7.60 6.20 4.88
N GLU A 78 -6.33 6.37 4.53
CA GLU A 78 -5.48 7.42 5.13
C GLU A 78 -6.08 8.82 4.86
N PRO A 79 -5.77 9.82 5.70
CA PRO A 79 -6.30 11.16 5.51
C PRO A 79 -5.63 11.83 4.30
N ALA A 80 -6.45 12.48 3.47
CA ALA A 80 -5.96 13.47 2.52
C ALA A 80 -5.33 14.66 3.28
N LYS A 81 -4.44 15.41 2.61
CA LYS A 81 -3.97 16.71 3.09
C LYS A 81 -5.15 17.63 3.45
N GLY A 82 -5.11 18.20 4.65
CA GLY A 82 -6.18 19.04 5.21
C GLY A 82 -7.32 18.26 5.87
N LYS A 83 -7.15 16.96 6.16
CA LYS A 83 -8.16 16.09 6.76
C LYS A 83 -7.63 15.34 7.98
N ILE A 84 -8.57 14.91 8.82
CA ILE A 84 -8.35 14.03 9.97
C ILE A 84 -8.99 12.68 9.64
N ALA A 85 -8.27 11.58 9.86
CA ALA A 85 -8.82 10.23 9.80
C ALA A 85 -8.74 9.62 11.21
N VAL A 86 -9.85 9.02 11.65
CA VAL A 86 -9.96 8.35 12.94
C VAL A 86 -10.21 6.87 12.70
N TYR A 87 -9.28 6.05 13.16
CA TYR A 87 -9.35 4.60 13.06
C TYR A 87 -9.76 4.03 14.40
N ASP A 88 -10.91 3.37 14.39
CA ASP A 88 -11.30 2.42 15.41
C ASP A 88 -10.82 1.05 14.98
N ARG A 89 -9.87 0.48 15.73
CA ARG A 89 -9.06 -0.66 15.30
C ARG A 89 -8.20 -0.33 14.07
N SER A 90 -7.18 -1.13 13.82
CA SER A 90 -6.20 -0.84 12.76
C SER A 90 -5.37 -2.08 12.41
N TRP A 91 -4.21 -1.87 11.80
CA TRP A 91 -3.22 -2.92 11.58
C TRP A 91 -2.72 -3.56 12.88
N TYR A 92 -2.90 -2.90 14.03
CA TYR A 92 -2.60 -3.48 15.33
C TYR A 92 -3.54 -4.61 15.71
N SER A 93 -4.82 -4.48 15.40
CA SER A 93 -5.82 -5.51 15.69
C SER A 93 -5.57 -6.81 14.90
N TRP A 94 -4.65 -6.77 13.93
CA TRP A 94 -4.15 -7.93 13.21
C TRP A 94 -3.04 -8.72 13.94
N ILE A 95 -2.54 -8.23 15.06
CA ILE A 95 -1.53 -8.94 15.84
C ILE A 95 -2.23 -10.07 16.60
N ASP A 96 -1.91 -11.31 16.23
CA ASP A 96 -2.31 -12.50 16.98
C ASP A 96 -1.53 -12.54 18.31
N PRO A 97 -2.18 -12.28 19.46
CA PRO A 97 -1.49 -12.17 20.74
C PRO A 97 -1.02 -13.53 21.28
N SER A 98 -1.49 -14.65 20.70
CA SER A 98 -1.10 -16.00 21.11
C SER A 98 0.29 -16.41 20.61
N ARG A 99 0.82 -15.70 19.60
CA ARG A 99 2.15 -16.01 19.04
C ARG A 99 3.27 -15.62 20.01
N SER A 100 4.31 -16.44 20.06
CA SER A 100 5.47 -16.20 20.93
C SER A 100 6.39 -15.12 20.38
N ASP A 101 6.53 -15.02 19.05
CA ASP A 101 7.40 -14.07 18.36
C ASP A 101 6.58 -13.14 17.44
N HIS A 102 6.83 -11.85 17.59
CA HIS A 102 6.20 -10.77 16.84
C HIS A 102 7.24 -9.86 16.16
N SER A 103 8.53 -10.14 16.28
CA SER A 103 9.63 -9.28 15.82
C SER A 103 9.48 -8.85 14.36
N GLY A 104 9.23 -9.81 13.46
CA GLY A 104 8.99 -9.54 12.05
C GLY A 104 7.80 -8.62 11.78
N LEU A 105 6.72 -8.77 12.55
CA LEU A 105 5.52 -7.93 12.41
C LEU A 105 5.75 -6.53 12.98
N PHE A 106 6.43 -6.41 14.11
CA PHE A 106 6.78 -5.12 14.71
C PHE A 106 7.68 -4.30 13.79
N MET A 107 8.64 -4.93 13.12
CA MET A 107 9.45 -4.26 12.09
C MET A 107 8.58 -3.73 10.93
N LEU A 108 7.60 -4.52 10.45
CA LEU A 108 6.70 -4.05 9.38
C LEU A 108 5.79 -2.91 9.84
N ILE A 109 5.33 -2.94 11.09
CA ILE A 109 4.55 -1.85 11.67
C ILE A 109 5.39 -0.58 11.75
N GLU A 110 6.61 -0.66 12.30
CA GLU A 110 7.52 0.48 12.35
C GLU A 110 7.78 1.08 10.96
N GLU A 111 8.00 0.23 9.95
CA GLU A 111 8.20 0.68 8.57
C GLU A 111 6.95 1.35 7.97
N LEU A 112 5.74 0.89 8.30
CA LEU A 112 4.50 1.54 7.89
C LEU A 112 4.31 2.90 8.57
N GLU A 113 4.58 3.00 9.87
CA GLU A 113 4.49 4.26 10.60
C GLU A 113 5.51 5.28 10.12
N ARG A 114 6.74 4.80 9.89
CA ARG A 114 7.79 5.60 9.28
C ARG A 114 7.38 6.05 7.90
N TYR A 115 6.80 5.18 7.07
CA TYR A 115 6.29 5.54 5.74
C TYR A 115 5.27 6.69 5.82
N PHE A 116 4.28 6.61 6.70
CA PHE A 116 3.32 7.68 6.92
C PHE A 116 3.99 9.00 7.31
N ALA A 117 4.87 8.98 8.30
CA ALA A 117 5.61 10.14 8.79
C ALA A 117 6.50 10.77 7.70
N ASP A 118 7.25 9.92 6.99
CA ASP A 118 8.11 10.27 5.87
C ASP A 118 7.29 10.95 4.75
N ASN A 119 6.04 10.54 4.53
CA ASN A 119 5.12 11.11 3.54
C ASN A 119 4.23 12.24 4.11
N GLY A 120 4.53 12.74 5.31
CA GLY A 120 3.92 13.94 5.89
C GLY A 120 2.61 13.72 6.65
N VAL A 121 2.26 12.47 6.96
CA VAL A 121 1.11 12.15 7.80
C VAL A 121 1.48 12.24 9.27
N ILE A 122 0.71 13.01 10.04
CA ILE A 122 0.82 13.11 11.49
C ILE A 122 0.07 11.92 12.12
N LEU A 123 0.81 10.89 12.51
CA LEU A 123 0.25 9.70 13.15
C LEU A 123 0.24 9.82 14.69
N ILE A 124 -0.93 9.66 15.29
CA ILE A 124 -1.18 9.69 16.74
C ILE A 124 -1.88 8.39 17.15
N LYS A 125 -1.42 7.76 18.23
CA LYS A 125 -1.93 6.46 18.67
C LYS A 125 -2.30 6.48 20.15
N PHE A 126 -3.55 6.14 20.44
CA PHE A 126 -4.05 6.02 21.81
C PHE A 126 -4.27 4.56 22.16
N PHE A 127 -3.75 4.13 23.31
CA PHE A 127 -4.14 2.88 23.93
C PHE A 127 -5.04 3.16 25.13
N LEU A 128 -6.32 2.82 25.02
CA LEU A 128 -7.31 3.02 26.08
C LEU A 128 -7.29 1.83 27.03
N ASP A 129 -6.57 1.99 28.15
CA ASP A 129 -6.46 0.97 29.18
C ASP A 129 -7.63 1.09 30.18
N SER A 130 -8.64 0.24 29.98
CA SER A 130 -9.78 0.12 30.90
C SER A 130 -9.83 -1.27 31.51
N ASP A 131 -10.08 -1.32 32.82
CA ASP A 131 -10.34 -2.55 33.57
C ASP A 131 -11.83 -2.96 33.53
N GLU A 132 -12.71 -2.11 32.98
CA GLU A 132 -14.12 -2.44 32.91
C GLU A 132 -14.34 -3.62 31.95
N VAL A 133 -14.84 -4.72 32.48
CA VAL A 133 -15.62 -5.67 31.69
C VAL A 133 -17.07 -5.33 32.00
N ARG A 134 -17.76 -4.56 31.14
CA ARG A 134 -19.24 -4.42 31.24
C ARG A 134 -19.85 -5.81 31.02
N LYS A 135 -20.03 -6.57 32.11
CA LYS A 135 -20.48 -7.97 32.08
C LYS A 135 -21.95 -8.16 31.70
N SER A 136 -22.73 -7.11 31.47
CA SER A 136 -24.12 -7.28 31.07
C SER A 136 -24.63 -6.12 30.23
N VAL A 137 -25.26 -6.48 29.11
CA VAL A 137 -26.28 -5.67 28.44
C VAL A 137 -27.36 -5.36 29.48
N PRO A 138 -27.82 -4.09 29.64
CA PRO A 138 -28.86 -3.78 30.62
C PRO A 138 -30.12 -4.62 30.40
N GLU A 139 -30.79 -5.03 31.47
CA GLU A 139 -31.99 -5.87 31.40
C GLU A 139 -33.05 -5.23 30.48
N GLY A 140 -33.54 -5.98 29.49
CA GLY A 140 -34.50 -5.51 28.48
C GLY A 140 -33.91 -4.98 27.17
N TRP A 141 -32.59 -4.81 27.07
CA TRP A 141 -31.95 -4.46 25.79
C TRP A 141 -31.73 -5.71 24.94
N MET A 142 -32.12 -5.66 23.67
CA MET A 142 -31.81 -6.72 22.71
C MET A 142 -30.30 -6.72 22.46
N THR A 143 -29.63 -7.87 22.62
CA THR A 143 -28.32 -8.07 22.00
C THR A 143 -28.51 -7.86 20.50
N GLY A 144 -27.71 -6.99 19.88
CA GLY A 144 -27.84 -6.64 18.47
C GLY A 144 -27.93 -7.89 17.58
N PRO A 145 -28.60 -7.83 16.41
CA PRO A 145 -28.74 -9.01 15.55
C PRO A 145 -27.35 -9.58 15.26
N LYS A 146 -27.16 -10.90 15.44
CA LYS A 146 -25.87 -11.56 15.18
C LYS A 146 -25.42 -11.28 13.74
N GLY A 147 -24.17 -10.84 13.58
CA GLY A 147 -23.60 -10.49 12.28
C GLY A 147 -23.93 -9.07 11.81
N THR A 148 -24.25 -8.17 12.73
CA THR A 148 -24.34 -6.73 12.48
C THR A 148 -23.19 -5.99 13.17
N PHE A 149 -22.94 -4.74 12.77
CA PHE A 149 -21.96 -3.85 13.42
C PHE A 149 -22.21 -3.71 14.94
N LEU A 150 -23.45 -3.94 15.40
CA LEU A 150 -23.83 -3.94 16.82
C LEU A 150 -23.47 -5.23 17.59
N SER A 151 -22.90 -6.23 16.90
CA SER A 151 -22.56 -7.54 17.47
C SER A 151 -21.07 -7.87 17.41
N ASP A 152 -20.26 -7.01 16.79
CA ASP A 152 -18.80 -7.17 16.69
C ASP A 152 -18.10 -6.96 18.04
N ASP A 153 -18.76 -6.28 18.98
CA ASP A 153 -18.41 -6.11 20.41
C ASP A 153 -18.23 -7.41 21.22
N HIS A 154 -18.73 -8.55 20.72
CA HIS A 154 -18.92 -9.75 21.53
C HIS A 154 -17.85 -10.84 21.34
N LYS A 155 -16.90 -10.67 20.41
CA LYS A 155 -16.05 -11.79 19.94
C LYS A 155 -14.55 -11.62 20.05
N TYR A 156 -14.05 -10.46 20.44
CA TYR A 156 -12.61 -10.28 20.52
C TYR A 156 -12.10 -10.55 21.94
N GLU A 157 -11.24 -11.57 22.09
CA GLU A 157 -10.32 -11.64 23.23
C GLU A 157 -9.36 -10.46 23.10
N VAL A 158 -9.77 -9.33 23.66
CA VAL A 158 -8.98 -8.11 23.65
C VAL A 158 -7.67 -8.38 24.36
N TRP A 159 -6.57 -7.86 23.80
CA TRP A 159 -5.22 -8.07 24.31
C TRP A 159 -5.17 -8.09 25.85
N GLY A 160 -5.01 -9.28 26.43
CA GLY A 160 -4.84 -9.40 27.87
C GLY A 160 -3.66 -8.53 28.33
N ARG A 161 -3.63 -8.16 29.62
CA ARG A 161 -2.65 -7.18 30.15
C ARG A 161 -1.20 -7.42 29.71
N LYS A 162 -0.77 -8.68 29.66
CA LYS A 162 0.58 -9.07 29.24
C LYS A 162 0.82 -8.85 27.74
N SER A 163 -0.15 -9.20 26.89
CA SER A 163 -0.04 -9.06 25.43
C SER A 163 -0.08 -7.59 25.01
N SER A 164 -0.93 -6.76 25.64
CA SER A 164 -0.98 -5.32 25.33
C SER A 164 0.34 -4.62 25.65
N SER A 165 0.96 -4.93 26.80
CA SER A 165 2.25 -4.35 27.19
C SER A 165 3.37 -4.70 26.19
N LYS A 166 3.41 -5.95 25.71
CA LYS A 166 4.40 -6.39 24.70
C LYS A 166 4.20 -5.67 23.36
N ILE A 167 2.95 -5.52 22.91
CA ILE A 167 2.63 -4.83 21.65
C ILE A 167 2.99 -3.35 21.74
N ILE A 168 2.54 -2.66 22.80
CA ILE A 168 2.82 -1.24 23.02
C ILE A 168 4.32 -0.98 23.09
N SER A 169 5.06 -1.74 23.89
CA SER A 169 6.52 -1.57 24.01
C SER A 169 7.27 -1.94 22.73
N GLY A 170 6.80 -2.93 21.98
CA GLY A 170 7.42 -3.35 20.72
C GLY A 170 7.09 -2.47 19.52
N THR A 171 6.11 -1.57 19.62
CA THR A 171 5.62 -0.73 18.51
C THR A 171 5.52 0.75 18.85
N THR A 172 6.06 1.17 19.99
CA THR A 172 6.26 2.59 20.28
C THR A 172 7.50 3.08 19.52
N THR A 173 7.33 4.03 18.62
CA THR A 173 8.42 4.52 17.74
C THR A 173 8.64 6.02 17.93
N ALA A 174 9.77 6.55 17.42
CA ALA A 174 9.99 7.99 17.39
C ALA A 174 9.00 8.72 16.45
N TYR A 175 8.37 8.00 15.53
CA TYR A 175 7.38 8.49 14.57
C TYR A 175 5.97 8.50 15.18
N ALA A 176 5.60 7.44 15.89
CA ALA A 176 4.32 7.35 16.56
C ALA A 176 4.50 6.66 17.92
N PRO A 177 4.78 7.42 18.99
CA PRO A 177 4.74 6.87 20.34
C PRO A 177 3.29 6.53 20.73
N TRP A 178 3.14 5.60 21.67
CA TRP A 178 1.83 5.30 22.25
C TRP A 178 1.48 6.27 23.38
N ASP A 179 0.28 6.83 23.32
CA ASP A 179 -0.35 7.54 24.42
C ASP A 179 -1.29 6.58 25.17
N VAL A 180 -0.81 6.04 26.29
CA VAL A 180 -1.59 5.12 27.13
C VAL A 180 -2.48 5.92 28.08
N VAL A 181 -3.80 5.82 27.90
CA VAL A 181 -4.79 6.54 28.70
C VAL A 181 -5.50 5.53 29.60
N LYS A 182 -5.35 5.68 30.91
CA LYS A 182 -6.11 4.89 31.89
C LYS A 182 -7.53 5.42 31.95
N VAL A 183 -8.51 4.58 31.61
CA VAL A 183 -9.92 5.00 31.54
C VAL A 183 -10.68 4.54 32.78
N ASP A 184 -10.78 5.47 33.75
CA ASP A 184 -11.60 5.31 34.97
C ASP A 184 -12.94 6.07 34.88
N ASP A 185 -13.00 7.13 34.07
CA ASP A 185 -14.20 7.95 33.79
C ASP A 185 -14.15 8.40 32.33
N VAL A 186 -15.22 8.17 31.57
CA VAL A 186 -15.23 8.42 30.13
C VAL A 186 -14.99 9.90 29.83
N LEU A 187 -15.71 10.82 30.47
CA LEU A 187 -15.67 12.24 30.12
C LEU A 187 -14.32 12.87 30.46
N LYS A 188 -13.74 12.55 31.62
CA LYS A 188 -12.39 13.00 31.99
C LYS A 188 -11.33 12.40 31.07
N SER A 189 -11.46 11.13 30.71
CA SER A 189 -10.50 10.46 29.83
C SER A 189 -10.57 11.00 28.40
N SER A 190 -11.76 11.34 27.92
CA SER A 190 -11.95 12.03 26.62
C SER A 190 -11.26 13.38 26.60
N GLU A 191 -11.37 14.18 27.68
CA GLU A 191 -10.63 15.44 27.79
C GLU A 191 -9.12 15.23 27.73
N VAL A 192 -8.58 14.20 28.40
CA VAL A 192 -7.15 13.84 28.31
C VAL A 192 -6.76 13.48 26.88
N VAL A 193 -7.58 12.67 26.19
CA VAL A 193 -7.35 12.30 24.78
C VAL A 193 -7.31 13.55 23.88
N CYS A 194 -8.29 14.45 24.01
CA CYS A 194 -8.36 15.66 23.19
C CYS A 194 -7.18 16.60 23.43
N ARG A 195 -6.79 16.83 24.69
CA ARG A 195 -5.63 17.66 25.03
C ARG A 195 -4.33 17.04 24.51
N THR A 196 -4.16 15.73 24.69
CA THR A 196 -3.00 15.01 24.16
C THR A 196 -2.97 15.07 22.63
N PHE A 197 -4.12 14.93 21.96
CA PHE A 197 -4.22 15.08 20.51
C PHE A 197 -3.74 16.45 20.04
N ILE A 198 -4.19 17.53 20.68
CA ILE A 198 -3.71 18.90 20.41
C ILE A 198 -2.19 18.99 20.58
N ASP A 199 -1.69 18.60 21.76
CA ASP A 199 -0.26 18.66 22.08
C ASP A 199 0.59 17.87 21.07
N ARG A 200 0.11 16.70 20.64
CA ARG A 200 0.79 15.84 19.66
C ARG A 200 0.82 16.47 18.28
N VAL A 201 -0.31 16.99 17.78
CA VAL A 201 -0.34 17.64 16.46
C VAL A 201 0.53 18.90 16.47
N GLU A 202 0.37 19.77 17.47
CA GLU A 202 1.16 21.01 17.56
C GLU A 202 2.65 20.73 17.75
N GLY A 203 3.00 19.77 18.59
CA GLY A 203 4.36 19.31 18.79
C GLY A 203 5.00 18.81 17.50
N ARG A 204 4.24 18.08 16.66
CA ARG A 204 4.70 17.60 15.35
C ARG A 204 4.82 18.71 14.32
N VAL A 205 3.89 19.66 14.27
CA VAL A 205 4.01 20.85 13.41
C VAL A 205 5.26 21.66 13.76
N LYS A 206 5.55 21.80 15.06
CA LYS A 206 6.71 22.57 15.54
C LYS A 206 8.05 21.85 15.33
N SER A 207 8.10 20.54 15.60
CA SER A 207 9.35 19.79 15.70
C SER A 207 9.65 18.93 14.47
N GLY A 208 8.63 18.66 13.64
CA GLY A 208 8.72 17.73 12.52
C GLY A 208 8.93 16.27 12.95
N TYR A 209 9.41 15.48 11.98
CA TYR A 209 9.83 14.09 12.19
C TYR A 209 11.35 13.97 12.15
N PRO A 210 11.93 12.99 12.88
CA PRO A 210 13.32 12.63 12.69
C PRO A 210 13.50 12.13 11.25
N ARG A 211 14.28 12.86 10.45
CA ARG A 211 14.60 12.47 9.07
C ARG A 211 15.97 11.82 9.02
N THR A 212 16.03 10.66 8.36
CA THR A 212 17.31 10.00 8.08
C THR A 212 17.55 10.12 6.58
N LYS A 213 18.69 10.70 6.19
CA LYS A 213 19.07 10.73 4.79
C LYS A 213 19.39 9.31 4.34
N GLU A 214 18.67 8.85 3.33
CA GLU A 214 18.84 7.52 2.76
C GLU A 214 19.31 7.58 1.32
N SER A 215 19.85 6.46 0.86
CA SER A 215 20.26 6.28 -0.52
C SER A 215 19.80 4.92 -1.01
N VAL A 216 19.59 4.80 -2.31
CA VAL A 216 19.23 3.52 -2.93
C VAL A 216 20.45 2.60 -2.89
N VAL A 217 20.39 1.59 -2.03
CA VAL A 217 21.45 0.59 -1.87
C VAL A 217 21.14 -0.64 -2.73
N PRO A 218 22.07 -1.10 -3.59
CA PRO A 218 21.94 -2.37 -4.30
C PRO A 218 22.13 -3.53 -3.32
N LEU A 219 21.12 -4.39 -3.17
CA LEU A 219 21.09 -5.50 -2.21
C LEU A 219 20.98 -6.87 -2.89
N TYR A 220 20.66 -6.89 -4.18
CA TYR A 220 20.34 -8.09 -4.95
C TYR A 220 21.01 -8.03 -6.32
N ASP A 221 21.19 -9.19 -6.93
CA ASP A 221 21.72 -9.30 -8.27
C ASP A 221 20.77 -8.67 -9.28
N ASN A 222 21.37 -8.04 -10.29
CA ASN A 222 20.63 -7.41 -11.36
C ASN A 222 20.15 -8.46 -12.37
N PRO A 223 18.83 -8.66 -12.57
CA PRO A 223 18.30 -9.67 -13.46
C PRO A 223 18.58 -9.39 -14.95
N ARG A 224 19.19 -8.25 -15.29
CA ARG A 224 19.63 -7.93 -16.66
C ARG A 224 20.96 -8.57 -17.03
N GLU A 225 21.76 -8.98 -16.04
CA GLU A 225 23.06 -9.57 -16.30
C GLU A 225 22.93 -10.86 -17.11
N GLY A 226 23.64 -10.94 -18.23
CA GLY A 226 23.63 -12.12 -19.11
C GLY A 226 22.41 -12.27 -20.03
N LEU A 227 21.56 -11.24 -20.18
CA LEU A 227 20.45 -11.27 -21.14
C LEU A 227 20.94 -11.41 -22.58
N ASP A 228 20.33 -12.35 -23.32
CA ASP A 228 20.56 -12.54 -24.75
C ASP A 228 19.38 -11.96 -25.57
N LEU A 229 19.53 -10.73 -26.03
CA LEU A 229 18.50 -10.06 -26.83
C LEU A 229 18.33 -10.67 -28.25
N SER A 230 19.20 -11.59 -28.67
CA SER A 230 19.10 -12.25 -29.98
C SER A 230 18.05 -13.37 -30.01
N LEU A 231 17.48 -13.74 -28.85
CA LEU A 231 16.53 -14.84 -28.73
C LEU A 231 15.25 -14.60 -29.53
N THR A 232 14.79 -15.64 -30.22
CA THR A 232 13.59 -15.61 -31.07
C THR A 232 12.61 -16.73 -30.74
N ALA A 233 11.32 -16.48 -30.96
CA ALA A 233 10.29 -17.49 -30.73
C ALA A 233 10.13 -18.47 -31.91
N SER A 234 10.34 -19.75 -31.63
CA SER A 234 9.91 -20.85 -32.49
C SER A 234 8.53 -21.40 -32.09
N LYS A 235 7.74 -21.85 -33.09
CA LYS A 235 6.40 -22.44 -32.91
C LYS A 235 5.45 -21.55 -32.08
N TYR A 236 5.53 -20.23 -32.28
CA TYR A 236 4.86 -19.22 -31.44
C TYR A 236 3.37 -19.48 -31.21
N ASN A 237 2.58 -19.71 -32.27
CA ASN A 237 1.13 -19.90 -32.13
C ASN A 237 0.78 -21.15 -31.29
N LYS A 238 1.52 -22.25 -31.47
CA LYS A 238 1.31 -23.49 -30.71
C LYS A 238 1.64 -23.30 -29.23
N LYS A 239 2.77 -22.65 -28.92
CA LYS A 239 3.18 -22.36 -27.53
C LYS A 239 2.23 -21.37 -26.86
N LEU A 240 1.82 -20.34 -27.60
CA LEU A 240 0.87 -19.33 -27.13
C LEU A 240 -0.46 -19.97 -26.74
N LEU A 241 -1.04 -20.82 -27.59
CA LEU A 241 -2.28 -21.53 -27.29
C LEU A 241 -2.16 -22.36 -26.02
N LYS A 242 -1.14 -23.23 -25.92
CA LYS A 242 -0.92 -24.08 -24.74
C LYS A 242 -0.79 -23.27 -23.45
N LEU A 243 0.01 -22.21 -23.46
CA LEU A 243 0.19 -21.34 -22.28
C LEU A 243 -1.08 -20.57 -21.93
N SER A 244 -1.90 -20.23 -22.93
CA SER A 244 -3.14 -19.49 -22.72
C SER A 244 -4.21 -20.39 -22.09
N GLU A 245 -4.33 -21.64 -22.55
CA GLU A 245 -5.22 -22.65 -21.96
C GLU A 245 -4.82 -22.94 -20.50
N GLU A 246 -3.51 -23.09 -20.26
CA GLU A 246 -3.01 -23.35 -18.91
C GLU A 246 -3.21 -22.17 -17.97
N LEU A 247 -2.93 -20.94 -18.42
CA LEU A 247 -3.21 -19.75 -17.63
C LEU A 247 -4.72 -19.59 -17.32
N ASN A 248 -5.59 -19.96 -18.27
CA ASN A 248 -7.03 -19.96 -18.04
C ASN A 248 -7.43 -20.94 -16.92
N ARG A 249 -6.88 -22.16 -16.95
CA ARG A 249 -7.09 -23.18 -15.92
C ARG A 249 -6.57 -22.71 -14.55
N LEU A 250 -5.39 -22.11 -14.50
CA LEU A 250 -4.78 -21.60 -13.27
C LEU A 250 -5.55 -20.40 -12.70
N GLN A 251 -6.15 -19.55 -13.53
CA GLN A 251 -7.04 -18.49 -13.05
C GLN A 251 -8.24 -19.07 -12.29
N ALA A 252 -8.83 -20.17 -12.78
CA ALA A 252 -9.93 -20.83 -12.10
C ALA A 252 -9.50 -21.40 -10.75
N LYS A 253 -8.30 -21.99 -10.65
CA LYS A 253 -7.72 -22.42 -9.36
C LYS A 253 -7.47 -21.23 -8.42
N LEU A 254 -6.88 -20.15 -8.93
CA LEU A 254 -6.59 -18.94 -8.15
C LEU A 254 -7.88 -18.41 -7.49
N ALA A 255 -8.99 -18.38 -8.24
CA ALA A 255 -10.27 -17.87 -7.78
C ALA A 255 -10.80 -18.51 -6.48
N SER A 256 -10.45 -19.77 -6.20
CA SER A 256 -10.84 -20.49 -4.98
C SER A 256 -9.70 -20.73 -3.98
N SER A 257 -8.49 -20.22 -4.26
CA SER A 257 -7.29 -20.50 -3.47
C SER A 257 -7.14 -19.64 -2.22
N GLY A 258 -7.84 -18.50 -2.17
CA GLY A 258 -7.58 -17.45 -1.19
C GLY A 258 -6.34 -16.61 -1.48
N LEU A 259 -5.53 -16.94 -2.50
CA LEU A 259 -4.39 -16.15 -2.96
C LEU A 259 -4.81 -15.12 -4.01
N SER A 260 -4.00 -14.10 -4.24
CA SER A 260 -4.18 -13.11 -5.32
C SER A 260 -2.92 -12.99 -6.16
N LEU A 261 -3.00 -12.29 -7.30
CA LEU A 261 -1.85 -12.07 -8.17
C LEU A 261 -1.74 -10.60 -8.59
N VAL A 262 -0.55 -10.03 -8.41
CA VAL A 262 -0.18 -8.71 -8.96
C VAL A 262 0.91 -8.88 -10.01
N ILE A 263 0.69 -8.32 -11.19
CA ILE A 263 1.64 -8.33 -12.30
C ILE A 263 2.03 -6.90 -12.64
N LEU A 264 3.32 -6.57 -12.61
CA LEU A 264 3.85 -5.27 -13.00
C LEU A 264 4.57 -5.37 -14.35
N PHE A 265 4.31 -4.41 -15.23
CA PHE A 265 5.05 -4.24 -16.47
C PHE A 265 5.80 -2.91 -16.48
N GLU A 266 7.13 -3.00 -16.37
CA GLU A 266 8.06 -1.91 -16.67
C GLU A 266 8.88 -2.26 -17.92
N GLY A 267 9.56 -1.27 -18.48
CA GLY A 267 10.35 -1.49 -19.69
C GLY A 267 10.58 -0.23 -20.49
N TRP A 268 11.55 -0.29 -21.40
CA TRP A 268 11.80 0.80 -22.33
C TRP A 268 10.54 1.19 -23.10
N ASP A 269 10.46 2.46 -23.49
CA ASP A 269 9.44 2.89 -24.42
C ASP A 269 9.60 2.12 -25.74
N ALA A 270 8.47 1.73 -26.30
CA ALA A 270 8.36 0.76 -27.38
C ALA A 270 8.83 -0.70 -27.14
N ALA A 271 9.21 -1.10 -25.92
CA ALA A 271 9.60 -2.49 -25.61
C ALA A 271 8.48 -3.54 -25.80
N GLY A 272 7.21 -3.11 -25.75
CA GLY A 272 6.06 -3.98 -26.10
C GLY A 272 5.16 -4.40 -24.93
N LYS A 273 5.24 -3.70 -23.78
CA LYS A 273 4.39 -3.87 -22.59
C LYS A 273 2.92 -4.17 -22.91
N GLY A 274 2.21 -3.23 -23.55
CA GLY A 274 0.80 -3.41 -23.91
C GLY A 274 0.50 -4.60 -24.84
N GLY A 275 1.49 -5.03 -25.64
CA GLY A 275 1.36 -6.24 -26.47
C GLY A 275 1.40 -7.52 -25.64
N SER A 276 2.25 -7.57 -24.60
CA SER A 276 2.32 -8.67 -23.63
C SER A 276 1.08 -8.71 -22.75
N ILE A 277 0.66 -7.56 -22.20
CA ILE A 277 -0.59 -7.44 -21.43
C ILE A 277 -1.77 -7.97 -22.24
N LYS A 278 -1.91 -7.58 -23.52
CA LYS A 278 -2.97 -8.07 -24.40
C LYS A 278 -2.94 -9.59 -24.63
N ARG A 279 -1.80 -10.26 -24.48
CA ARG A 279 -1.72 -11.72 -24.59
C ARG A 279 -2.11 -12.41 -23.29
N VAL A 280 -1.69 -11.86 -22.16
CA VAL A 280 -2.10 -12.30 -20.83
C VAL A 280 -3.61 -12.18 -20.67
N THR A 281 -4.18 -11.00 -20.91
CA THR A 281 -5.63 -10.77 -20.72
C THR A 281 -6.51 -11.58 -21.67
N ARG A 282 -6.02 -11.92 -22.88
CA ARG A 282 -6.73 -12.81 -23.81
C ARG A 282 -6.87 -14.25 -23.31
N ALA A 283 -6.01 -14.68 -22.40
CA ALA A 283 -6.08 -16.01 -21.80
C ALA A 283 -7.00 -16.05 -20.57
N LEU A 284 -7.34 -14.90 -19.99
CA LEU A 284 -8.04 -14.78 -18.73
C LEU A 284 -9.52 -14.45 -18.93
N ASN A 285 -10.36 -14.91 -18.01
CA ASN A 285 -11.72 -14.41 -17.84
C ASN A 285 -11.67 -12.94 -17.35
N PRO A 286 -12.34 -11.99 -18.05
CA PRO A 286 -12.28 -10.57 -17.71
C PRO A 286 -12.92 -10.20 -16.37
N ARG A 287 -13.72 -11.08 -15.76
CA ARG A 287 -14.25 -10.84 -14.40
C ARG A 287 -13.22 -11.02 -13.29
N GLY A 288 -12.13 -11.75 -13.57
CA GLY A 288 -11.11 -12.09 -12.59
C GLY A 288 -9.85 -11.22 -12.65
N TYR A 289 -9.80 -10.19 -13.51
CA TYR A 289 -8.66 -9.29 -13.58
C TYR A 289 -9.03 -7.82 -13.79
N TYR A 290 -8.14 -6.92 -13.38
CA TYR A 290 -8.17 -5.50 -13.70
C TYR A 290 -6.83 -5.06 -14.30
N VAL A 291 -6.88 -4.20 -15.31
CA VAL A 291 -5.68 -3.57 -15.89
C VAL A 291 -5.64 -2.10 -15.47
N ASN A 292 -4.58 -1.73 -14.79
CA ASN A 292 -4.32 -0.42 -14.22
C ASN A 292 -3.20 0.27 -15.01
N PRO A 293 -3.53 1.09 -16.03
CA PRO A 293 -2.54 1.97 -16.64
C PRO A 293 -2.15 3.07 -15.64
N VAL A 294 -0.87 3.21 -15.35
CA VAL A 294 -0.36 4.22 -14.41
C VAL A 294 0.18 5.41 -15.20
N ALA A 295 -0.39 6.58 -14.93
CA ALA A 295 -0.01 7.86 -15.50
C ALA A 295 0.37 8.86 -14.39
N ALA A 296 0.55 10.13 -14.75
CA ALA A 296 0.68 11.23 -13.78
C ALA A 296 -0.44 11.16 -12.73
N PRO A 297 -0.15 11.45 -11.45
CA PRO A 297 -1.16 11.39 -10.40
C PRO A 297 -2.29 12.39 -10.66
N THR A 298 -3.51 11.98 -10.38
CA THR A 298 -4.67 12.90 -10.35
C THR A 298 -4.55 13.88 -9.18
N LYS A 299 -5.38 14.94 -9.18
CA LYS A 299 -5.44 15.88 -8.05
C LYS A 299 -5.70 15.17 -6.72
N GLU A 300 -6.62 14.20 -6.72
CA GLU A 300 -6.94 13.41 -5.54
C GLU A 300 -5.73 12.56 -5.11
N GLU A 301 -5.12 11.81 -6.04
CA GLU A 301 -3.93 10.99 -5.74
C GLU A 301 -2.78 11.85 -5.16
N GLY A 302 -2.66 13.13 -5.54
CA GLY A 302 -1.64 14.05 -5.01
C GLY A 302 -1.91 14.60 -3.60
N LEU A 303 -3.13 14.41 -3.07
CA LEU A 303 -3.48 14.75 -1.69
C LEU A 303 -3.10 13.65 -0.69
N HIS A 304 -2.78 12.45 -1.17
CA HIS A 304 -2.43 11.28 -0.35
C HIS A 304 -0.93 10.95 -0.44
N THR A 305 -0.50 9.96 0.33
CA THR A 305 0.85 9.39 0.26
C THR A 305 1.08 8.69 -1.08
N TYR A 306 2.34 8.51 -1.48
CA TYR A 306 2.68 7.99 -2.81
C TYR A 306 2.06 6.63 -3.15
N LEU A 307 2.06 5.70 -2.19
CA LEU A 307 1.65 4.32 -2.40
C LEU A 307 0.13 4.14 -2.33
N TRP A 308 -0.59 5.13 -1.79
CA TRP A 308 -2.06 5.13 -1.68
C TRP A 308 -2.76 4.81 -3.00
N ARG A 309 -2.32 5.46 -4.09
CA ARG A 309 -2.91 5.29 -5.43
C ARG A 309 -2.80 3.87 -5.99
N PHE A 310 -1.88 3.08 -5.44
CA PHE A 310 -1.67 1.68 -5.81
C PHE A 310 -2.37 0.75 -4.81
N ALA A 311 -2.29 1.05 -3.52
CA ALA A 311 -2.97 0.35 -2.43
C ALA A 311 -4.49 0.23 -2.67
N THR A 312 -5.12 1.31 -3.15
CA THR A 312 -6.56 1.36 -3.48
C THR A 312 -6.99 0.42 -4.62
N LYS A 313 -6.04 -0.08 -5.42
CA LYS A 313 -6.28 -0.92 -6.61
C LYS A 313 -5.78 -2.36 -6.44
N MET A 314 -5.46 -2.75 -5.21
CA MET A 314 -5.03 -4.11 -4.91
C MET A 314 -6.14 -5.13 -5.17
N PRO A 315 -5.79 -6.29 -5.74
CA PRO A 315 -6.77 -7.32 -6.02
C PRO A 315 -7.29 -7.90 -4.71
N LYS A 316 -8.58 -8.26 -4.67
CA LYS A 316 -9.09 -9.14 -3.62
C LYS A 316 -8.60 -10.58 -3.84
N ALA A 317 -8.77 -11.45 -2.85
CA ALA A 317 -8.47 -12.87 -3.01
C ALA A 317 -9.13 -13.46 -4.28
N GLY A 318 -8.38 -14.31 -4.98
CA GLY A 318 -8.78 -14.93 -6.25
C GLY A 318 -8.72 -14.04 -7.49
N HIS A 319 -8.31 -12.77 -7.36
CA HIS A 319 -8.28 -11.80 -8.47
C HIS A 319 -6.86 -11.41 -8.86
N ILE A 320 -6.75 -10.83 -10.05
CA ILE A 320 -5.49 -10.41 -10.66
C ILE A 320 -5.51 -8.90 -10.90
N SER A 321 -4.49 -8.17 -10.42
CA SER A 321 -4.26 -6.78 -10.84
C SER A 321 -3.02 -6.69 -11.73
N ILE A 322 -3.18 -6.12 -12.91
CA ILE A 322 -2.11 -5.94 -13.90
C ILE A 322 -1.80 -4.45 -14.02
N TYR A 323 -0.56 -4.05 -13.78
CA TYR A 323 -0.12 -2.67 -13.86
C TYR A 323 0.71 -2.43 -15.13
N ASP A 324 0.29 -1.49 -15.98
CA ASP A 324 1.09 -0.97 -17.11
C ASP A 324 1.77 0.33 -16.64
N ARG A 325 3.07 0.24 -16.34
CA ARG A 325 3.77 1.10 -15.36
C ARG A 325 3.23 0.92 -13.94
N SER A 326 3.99 1.31 -12.92
CA SER A 326 3.71 0.98 -11.52
C SER A 326 4.30 1.98 -10.53
N TRP A 327 4.35 1.63 -9.24
CA TRP A 327 5.03 2.40 -8.18
C TRP A 327 6.54 2.57 -8.41
N TYR A 328 7.13 1.83 -9.34
CA TYR A 328 8.53 2.00 -9.72
C TYR A 328 8.82 3.31 -10.48
N GLY A 329 7.79 4.08 -10.86
CA GLY A 329 7.96 5.44 -11.40
C GLY A 329 8.82 6.34 -10.50
N ARG A 330 8.67 6.23 -9.17
CA ARG A 330 9.47 6.97 -8.17
C ARG A 330 10.97 6.67 -8.21
N MET A 331 11.36 5.52 -8.74
CA MET A 331 12.76 5.12 -8.88
C MET A 331 13.30 5.26 -10.31
N MET A 332 12.51 5.78 -11.25
CA MET A 332 12.89 5.94 -12.65
C MET A 332 12.56 7.36 -13.16
N VAL A 333 11.36 7.58 -13.68
CA VAL A 333 10.99 8.83 -14.35
C VAL A 333 10.96 10.02 -13.39
N GLU A 334 10.50 9.82 -12.15
CA GLU A 334 10.33 10.92 -11.20
C GLU A 334 11.64 11.62 -10.80
N PRO A 335 12.72 10.93 -10.42
CA PRO A 335 13.99 11.60 -10.09
C PRO A 335 14.65 12.21 -11.34
N ILE A 336 14.56 11.55 -12.51
CA ILE A 336 15.16 12.02 -13.77
C ILE A 336 14.50 13.32 -14.27
N GLU A 337 13.18 13.42 -14.12
CA GLU A 337 12.40 14.60 -14.51
C GLU A 337 12.14 15.56 -13.35
N LYS A 338 12.72 15.30 -12.16
CA LYS A 338 12.59 16.12 -10.94
C LYS A 338 11.15 16.27 -10.43
N PHE A 339 10.33 15.22 -10.56
CA PHE A 339 9.00 15.11 -9.96
C PHE A 339 9.02 14.61 -8.52
N CYS A 340 10.16 14.14 -8.04
CA CYS A 340 10.39 13.85 -6.63
C CYS A 340 11.66 14.52 -6.12
N THR A 341 11.75 14.68 -4.80
CA THR A 341 12.96 15.10 -4.10
C THR A 341 13.97 13.96 -4.01
N GLU A 342 15.25 14.29 -3.79
CA GLU A 342 16.31 13.32 -3.52
C GLU A 342 16.01 12.46 -2.28
N GLU A 343 15.34 13.03 -1.28
CA GLU A 343 14.94 12.30 -0.07
C GLU A 343 13.87 11.25 -0.36
N GLU A 344 12.82 11.62 -1.11
CA GLU A 344 11.79 10.68 -1.55
C GLU A 344 12.39 9.55 -2.39
N TYR A 345 13.26 9.88 -3.36
CA TYR A 345 13.97 8.88 -4.15
C TYR A 345 14.84 7.96 -3.27
N GLY A 346 15.62 8.54 -2.36
CA GLY A 346 16.57 7.82 -1.50
C GLY A 346 15.92 6.74 -0.63
N ARG A 347 14.73 7.00 -0.09
CA ARG A 347 13.98 6.04 0.74
C ARG A 347 13.08 5.09 -0.04
N SER A 348 12.80 5.38 -1.32
CA SER A 348 11.81 4.64 -2.14
C SER A 348 12.05 3.14 -2.20
N ALA A 349 13.31 2.70 -2.28
CA ALA A 349 13.65 1.29 -2.34
C ALA A 349 13.19 0.54 -1.08
N ARG A 350 13.35 1.15 0.10
CA ARG A 350 12.90 0.59 1.38
C ARG A 350 11.38 0.51 1.42
N GLU A 351 10.71 1.63 1.11
CA GLU A 351 9.24 1.72 1.11
C GLU A 351 8.61 0.69 0.18
N ILE A 352 9.12 0.56 -1.05
CA ILE A 352 8.63 -0.42 -2.05
C ILE A 352 8.89 -1.86 -1.58
N ARG A 353 10.07 -2.17 -1.02
CA ARG A 353 10.34 -3.51 -0.50
C ARG A 353 9.42 -3.87 0.65
N THR A 354 9.14 -2.94 1.57
CA THR A 354 8.19 -3.14 2.67
C THR A 354 6.78 -3.36 2.12
N PHE A 355 6.34 -2.52 1.19
CA PHE A 355 5.03 -2.63 0.54
C PHE A 355 4.85 -4.00 -0.14
N GLU A 356 5.83 -4.44 -0.94
CA GLU A 356 5.81 -5.75 -1.59
C GLU A 356 5.92 -6.90 -0.58
N LYS A 357 6.60 -6.69 0.56
CA LYS A 357 6.70 -7.70 1.62
C LYS A 357 5.36 -7.90 2.33
N VAL A 358 4.67 -6.81 2.67
CA VAL A 358 3.32 -6.85 3.26
C VAL A 358 2.36 -7.56 2.31
N LEU A 359 2.40 -7.19 1.02
CA LEU A 359 1.59 -7.81 -0.03
C LEU A 359 1.88 -9.31 -0.17
N SER A 360 3.16 -9.71 -0.20
CA SER A 360 3.55 -11.12 -0.29
C SER A 360 3.12 -11.93 0.95
N ASN A 361 3.29 -11.35 2.14
CA ASN A 361 2.88 -11.97 3.41
C ASN A 361 1.36 -12.20 3.50
N SER A 362 0.56 -11.39 2.80
CA SER A 362 -0.90 -11.57 2.72
C SER A 362 -1.31 -12.70 1.76
N GLY A 363 -0.37 -13.42 1.14
CA GLY A 363 -0.67 -14.46 0.15
C GLY A 363 -0.80 -13.95 -1.29
N CYS A 364 -0.36 -12.72 -1.58
CA CYS A 364 -0.29 -12.24 -2.95
C CYS A 364 0.98 -12.75 -3.66
N ILE A 365 0.80 -13.26 -4.88
CA ILE A 365 1.89 -13.58 -5.79
C ILE A 365 2.24 -12.30 -6.55
N ILE A 366 3.52 -11.91 -6.57
CA ILE A 366 3.97 -10.67 -7.21
C ILE A 366 4.95 -11.04 -8.33
N LEU A 367 4.64 -10.63 -9.56
CA LEU A 367 5.51 -10.82 -10.73
C LEU A 367 5.83 -9.48 -11.36
N LYS A 368 7.12 -9.14 -11.45
CA LYS A 368 7.57 -7.86 -11.99
C LYS A 368 8.36 -8.08 -13.27
N PHE A 369 7.84 -7.61 -14.40
CA PHE A 369 8.47 -7.78 -15.69
C PHE A 369 9.19 -6.50 -16.11
N ARG A 370 10.48 -6.62 -16.45
CA ARG A 370 11.24 -5.54 -17.11
C ARG A 370 11.46 -5.91 -18.57
N MET A 371 10.76 -5.23 -19.48
CA MET A 371 10.82 -5.49 -20.91
C MET A 371 12.05 -4.82 -21.54
N GLU A 372 13.07 -5.60 -21.90
CA GLU A 372 14.35 -5.15 -22.44
C GLU A 372 14.41 -5.19 -23.97
N ILE A 373 15.00 -4.15 -24.56
CA ILE A 373 15.33 -4.02 -25.99
C ILE A 373 16.60 -3.19 -26.12
N SER A 374 17.34 -3.35 -27.21
CA SER A 374 18.48 -2.49 -27.53
C SER A 374 18.05 -1.05 -27.90
N PRO A 375 18.94 -0.05 -27.74
CA PRO A 375 18.70 1.31 -28.26
C PRO A 375 18.37 1.31 -29.76
N ASP A 376 19.00 0.45 -30.55
CA ASP A 376 18.78 0.36 -32.00
C ASP A 376 17.39 -0.19 -32.32
N GLU A 377 16.96 -1.24 -31.63
CA GLU A 377 15.60 -1.78 -31.77
C GLU A 377 14.54 -0.76 -31.34
N GLN A 378 14.80 0.05 -30.31
CA GLN A 378 13.91 1.13 -29.92
C GLN A 378 13.75 2.15 -31.05
N LEU A 379 14.86 2.63 -31.64
CA LEU A 379 14.83 3.60 -32.75
C LEU A 379 14.07 3.04 -33.96
N ARG A 380 14.36 1.79 -34.33
CA ARG A 380 13.66 1.11 -35.42
C ARG A 380 12.15 1.06 -35.17
N ARG A 381 11.72 0.79 -33.92
CA ARG A 381 10.31 0.78 -33.54
C ARG A 381 9.68 2.16 -33.51
N TYR A 382 10.44 3.21 -33.20
CA TYR A 382 9.97 4.59 -33.24
C TYR A 382 9.69 5.02 -34.68
N ASN A 383 10.66 4.82 -35.57
CA ASN A 383 10.49 5.12 -37.00
C ASN A 383 9.30 4.36 -37.60
N ALA A 384 9.21 3.05 -37.33
CA ALA A 384 8.08 2.24 -37.78
C ALA A 384 6.71 2.64 -37.20
N ARG A 385 6.66 3.38 -36.08
CA ARG A 385 5.40 3.96 -35.55
C ARG A 385 5.07 5.29 -36.19
N ALA A 386 6.08 6.12 -36.45
CA ALA A 386 5.92 7.40 -37.13
C ALA A 386 5.42 7.21 -38.58
N GLU A 387 5.85 6.14 -39.25
CA GLU A 387 5.46 5.80 -40.61
C GLU A 387 4.10 5.08 -40.73
N ASP A 388 3.58 4.49 -39.64
CA ASP A 388 2.34 3.72 -39.63
C ASP A 388 1.16 4.58 -39.11
N PRO A 389 0.20 4.98 -39.98
CA PRO A 389 -0.93 5.83 -39.58
C PRO A 389 -1.76 5.25 -38.44
N THR A 390 -1.76 3.92 -38.26
CA THR A 390 -2.51 3.24 -37.19
C THR A 390 -1.77 3.21 -35.85
N LYS A 391 -0.54 3.74 -35.80
CA LYS A 391 0.33 3.74 -34.61
C LYS A 391 0.97 5.09 -34.31
N GLN A 392 0.81 6.09 -35.17
CA GLN A 392 1.34 7.45 -34.96
C GLN A 392 0.94 8.05 -33.60
N TYR A 393 -0.26 7.75 -33.09
CA TYR A 393 -0.70 8.20 -31.75
C TYR A 393 0.14 7.63 -30.58
N LYS A 394 1.07 6.69 -30.84
CA LYS A 394 1.94 6.05 -29.84
C LYS A 394 3.37 6.58 -29.83
N ILE A 395 3.63 7.68 -30.52
CA ILE A 395 4.90 8.37 -30.46
C ILE A 395 4.66 9.86 -30.23
N THR A 396 5.34 10.44 -29.25
CA THR A 396 5.27 11.86 -28.89
C THR A 396 6.68 12.47 -28.83
N ASP A 397 6.77 13.79 -28.77
CA ASP A 397 8.06 14.48 -28.58
C ASP A 397 8.73 14.09 -27.25
N GLU A 398 7.93 13.73 -26.24
CA GLU A 398 8.42 13.21 -24.97
C GLU A 398 9.12 11.86 -25.12
N ASP A 399 8.63 10.97 -26.00
CA ASP A 399 9.30 9.68 -26.27
C ASP A 399 10.71 9.87 -26.85
N TRP A 400 10.91 10.89 -27.70
CA TRP A 400 12.21 11.25 -28.27
C TRP A 400 13.14 11.87 -27.22
N ARG A 401 12.63 12.80 -26.41
CA ARG A 401 13.38 13.38 -25.28
C ARG A 401 13.82 12.31 -24.28
N ASN A 402 12.97 11.33 -23.97
CA ASN A 402 13.31 10.24 -23.06
C ASN A 402 14.43 9.36 -23.62
N ARG A 403 14.44 9.14 -24.94
CA ARG A 403 15.51 8.40 -25.63
C ARG A 403 16.87 9.10 -25.51
N GLU A 404 16.92 10.43 -25.62
CA GLU A 404 18.17 11.19 -25.45
C GLU A 404 18.79 11.01 -24.06
N LYS A 405 17.98 10.64 -23.06
CA LYS A 405 18.40 10.35 -21.69
C LYS A 405 18.67 8.87 -21.43
N TRP A 406 18.85 8.04 -22.48
CA TRP A 406 19.00 6.58 -22.34
C TRP A 406 20.00 6.17 -21.26
N ASP A 407 21.23 6.70 -21.31
CA ASP A 407 22.31 6.36 -20.38
C ASP A 407 21.96 6.74 -18.94
N VAL A 408 21.24 7.86 -18.75
CA VAL A 408 20.76 8.29 -17.43
C VAL A 408 19.71 7.31 -16.91
N TYR A 409 18.72 6.95 -17.74
CA TYR A 409 17.71 5.97 -17.37
C TYR A 409 18.33 4.62 -17.00
N GLU A 410 19.38 4.20 -17.71
CA GLU A 410 20.08 2.95 -17.46
C GLU A 410 20.62 2.88 -16.03
N GLU A 411 21.28 3.92 -15.53
CA GLU A 411 21.79 3.96 -14.16
C GLU A 411 20.68 3.83 -13.10
N TYR A 412 19.56 4.53 -13.29
CA TYR A 412 18.42 4.47 -12.37
C TYR A 412 17.74 3.10 -12.40
N ILE A 413 17.59 2.51 -13.59
CA ILE A 413 17.03 1.17 -13.76
C ILE A 413 17.90 0.13 -13.05
N ASP A 414 19.22 0.19 -13.19
CA ASP A 414 20.12 -0.76 -12.53
C ASP A 414 20.06 -0.67 -11.01
N ARG A 415 20.08 0.55 -10.47
CA ARG A 415 19.92 0.76 -9.02
C ARG A 415 18.56 0.27 -8.54
N MET A 416 17.49 0.56 -9.28
CA MET A 416 16.14 0.10 -8.96
C MET A 416 16.07 -1.43 -8.90
N LEU A 417 16.56 -2.11 -9.93
CA LEU A 417 16.53 -3.57 -10.01
C LEU A 417 17.36 -4.20 -8.88
N ALA A 418 18.61 -3.77 -8.72
CA ALA A 418 19.49 -4.29 -7.68
C ALA A 418 18.98 -3.99 -6.26
N ALA A 419 18.24 -2.90 -6.05
CA ALA A 419 17.67 -2.57 -4.74
C ALA A 419 16.34 -3.28 -4.44
N THR A 420 15.67 -3.86 -5.43
CA THR A 420 14.29 -4.37 -5.29
C THR A 420 14.02 -5.76 -5.88
N ASN A 421 15.04 -6.46 -6.40
CA ASN A 421 14.94 -7.85 -6.87
C ASN A 421 14.90 -8.86 -5.72
N THR A 422 13.89 -8.73 -4.86
CA THR A 422 13.74 -9.54 -3.64
C THR A 422 13.28 -10.98 -3.97
N PRO A 423 13.57 -11.98 -3.11
CA PRO A 423 13.10 -13.35 -3.32
C PRO A 423 11.57 -13.51 -3.30
N TYR A 424 10.85 -12.62 -2.62
CA TYR A 424 9.39 -12.68 -2.48
C TYR A 424 8.64 -11.87 -3.55
N ALA A 425 9.34 -10.96 -4.23
CA ALA A 425 8.85 -10.22 -5.38
C ALA A 425 10.01 -10.07 -6.38
N PRO A 426 10.31 -11.11 -7.18
CA PRO A 426 11.44 -11.09 -8.10
C PRO A 426 11.14 -10.25 -9.34
N TRP A 427 12.21 -9.66 -9.88
CA TRP A 427 12.22 -9.07 -11.21
C TRP A 427 12.58 -10.11 -12.26
N ILE A 428 11.80 -10.12 -13.34
CA ILE A 428 12.00 -10.96 -14.50
C ILE A 428 12.33 -10.04 -15.67
N ALA A 429 13.60 -10.03 -16.07
CA ALA A 429 13.98 -9.33 -17.28
C ALA A 429 13.57 -10.13 -18.52
N VAL A 430 12.96 -9.46 -19.49
CA VAL A 430 12.32 -10.07 -20.66
C VAL A 430 12.98 -9.56 -21.93
N GLU A 431 13.67 -10.45 -22.64
CA GLU A 431 14.28 -10.24 -23.95
C GLU A 431 13.17 -9.95 -24.96
N SER A 432 12.88 -8.68 -25.18
CA SER A 432 11.69 -8.22 -25.89
C SER A 432 11.99 -7.69 -27.28
N GLU A 433 13.21 -7.92 -27.78
CA GLU A 433 13.65 -7.61 -29.12
C GLU A 433 12.78 -8.37 -30.15
N ASP A 434 12.68 -9.70 -30.02
CA ASP A 434 11.58 -10.45 -30.63
C ASP A 434 10.32 -10.38 -29.75
N LYS A 435 9.33 -9.60 -30.20
CA LYS A 435 8.04 -9.45 -29.50
C LYS A 435 7.34 -10.79 -29.24
N LYS A 436 7.51 -11.79 -30.12
CA LYS A 436 6.89 -13.10 -29.97
C LYS A 436 7.55 -13.86 -28.81
N TYR A 437 8.88 -13.85 -28.72
CA TYR A 437 9.63 -14.43 -27.63
C TYR A 437 9.24 -13.81 -26.29
N GLY A 438 9.32 -12.48 -26.17
CA GLY A 438 9.00 -11.79 -24.91
C GLY A 438 7.58 -12.08 -24.40
N ARG A 439 6.58 -12.16 -25.30
CA ARG A 439 5.20 -12.55 -24.94
C ARG A 439 5.11 -13.96 -24.38
N LEU A 440 5.83 -14.92 -24.97
CA LEU A 440 5.86 -16.30 -24.48
C LEU A 440 6.58 -16.38 -23.14
N LYS A 441 7.69 -15.67 -22.95
CA LYS A 441 8.42 -15.63 -21.67
C LYS A 441 7.54 -15.08 -20.54
N VAL A 442 6.82 -13.98 -20.78
CA VAL A 442 5.85 -13.42 -19.82
C VAL A 442 4.79 -14.45 -19.45
N LEU A 443 4.09 -15.02 -20.44
CA LEU A 443 3.03 -16.01 -20.18
C LEU A 443 3.55 -17.25 -19.44
N LYS A 444 4.72 -17.76 -19.87
CA LYS A 444 5.36 -18.91 -19.23
C LYS A 444 5.69 -18.59 -17.77
N SER A 445 6.27 -17.43 -17.49
CA SER A 445 6.64 -17.05 -16.13
C SER A 445 5.42 -16.94 -15.21
N ILE A 446 4.30 -16.41 -15.71
CA ILE A 446 3.04 -16.36 -14.95
C ILE A 446 2.51 -17.78 -14.68
N VAL A 447 2.49 -18.65 -15.70
CA VAL A 447 2.03 -20.04 -15.57
C VAL A 447 2.90 -20.82 -14.58
N ASP A 448 4.22 -20.70 -14.69
CA ASP A 448 5.17 -21.39 -13.83
C ASP A 448 4.97 -20.97 -12.36
N ALA A 449 4.91 -19.66 -12.10
CA ALA A 449 4.71 -19.13 -10.76
C ALA A 449 3.34 -19.49 -10.15
N LEU A 450 2.27 -19.46 -10.95
CA LEU A 450 0.95 -19.88 -10.49
C LEU A 450 0.88 -21.38 -10.24
N SER A 451 1.53 -22.20 -11.07
CA SER A 451 1.56 -23.66 -10.86
C SER A 451 2.28 -24.00 -9.55
N GLU A 452 3.46 -23.42 -9.32
CA GLU A 452 4.23 -23.63 -8.09
C GLU A 452 3.48 -23.24 -6.80
N ARG A 453 2.67 -22.17 -6.85
CA ARG A 453 1.97 -21.63 -5.68
C ARG A 453 0.58 -22.21 -5.45
N LEU A 454 -0.04 -22.84 -6.46
CA LEU A 454 -1.40 -23.38 -6.43
C LEU A 454 -1.47 -24.91 -6.53
N ASP A 455 -0.32 -25.56 -6.62
CA ASP A 455 -0.18 -27.00 -6.40
C ASP A 455 0.07 -27.27 -4.91
#